data_AF-A0A817SAB7-F1
#
_entry.id   AF-A0A817SAB7-F1
#
_cell.length_a   1.000
_cell.length_b   1.000
_cell.length_c   1.000
_cell.angle_alpha   90.00
_cell.angle_beta   90.00
_cell.angle_gamma   90.00
#
_symmetry.space_group_name_H-M   'P 1'
#
loop_
_entity.id
_entity.type
_entity.pdbx_description
1 polymer ?
#
loop_
_entity_poly.entity_id
_entity_poly.type
_entity_poly.pdbx_seq_one_letter_code
_entity_poly.pdbx_strand_id
1 'polypeptide(L)'
;MKNMPEINDYSDEIVAIKWLKWCVRIEQRYSQVSVLLSWNYQTNITEENQKAITNQNLIRSPFSRLTLPIAKKFNEYMKYSKNDDLKRIFGRLAAGTISNNDDDVKKTSTLHGQLEDIYSTTKVCELNDKKKCYTLSPYLERVMQIEKDYDRLLWAWKGWHDGCGNKVRPVYLPFVDLLNKNVKENGYHDLS
;
A
#
# COMPACT_ATOMS: atom_id res chain seq x y z
N MET A 1 -15.68 -8.14 -16.29
CA MET A 1 -14.38 -8.45 -16.92
C MET A 1 -14.63 -8.87 -18.37
N LYS A 2 -14.72 -7.91 -19.30
CA LYS A 2 -14.98 -8.22 -20.72
C LYS A 2 -13.68 -8.65 -21.41
N ASN A 3 -13.79 -9.59 -22.34
CA ASN A 3 -12.73 -9.95 -23.29
C ASN A 3 -11.45 -10.54 -22.66
N MET A 4 -11.55 -11.29 -21.56
CA MET A 4 -10.43 -12.09 -21.08
C MET A 4 -10.10 -13.16 -22.12
N PRO A 5 -8.82 -13.33 -22.51
CA PRO A 5 -8.44 -14.39 -23.43
C PRO A 5 -8.66 -15.75 -22.79
N GLU A 6 -9.06 -16.72 -23.60
CA GLU A 6 -9.15 -18.12 -23.19
C GLU A 6 -7.75 -18.67 -22.87
N ILE A 7 -7.64 -19.48 -21.81
CA ILE A 7 -6.39 -20.10 -21.39
C ILE A 7 -6.51 -21.61 -21.57
N ASN A 8 -6.14 -22.08 -22.76
CA ASN A 8 -6.25 -23.50 -23.14
C ASN A 8 -5.00 -24.30 -22.76
N ASP A 9 -3.86 -23.63 -22.57
CA ASP A 9 -2.60 -24.23 -22.17
C ASP A 9 -1.77 -23.22 -21.34
N TYR A 10 -1.36 -23.62 -20.14
CA TYR A 10 -0.55 -22.79 -19.24
C TYR A 10 0.96 -22.90 -19.53
N SER A 11 1.37 -23.88 -20.33
CA SER A 11 2.76 -24.07 -20.77
C SER A 11 3.11 -23.29 -22.03
N ASP A 12 2.10 -22.86 -22.81
CA ASP A 12 2.28 -22.10 -24.04
C ASP A 12 2.59 -20.61 -23.75
N GLU A 13 3.79 -20.18 -24.15
CA GLU A 13 4.25 -18.79 -24.01
C GLU A 13 3.37 -17.80 -24.79
N ILE A 14 2.81 -18.19 -25.95
CA ILE A 14 1.91 -17.32 -26.74
C ILE A 14 0.61 -17.07 -25.99
N VAL A 15 0.05 -18.10 -25.34
CA VAL A 15 -1.14 -17.98 -24.49
C VAL A 15 -0.82 -17.09 -23.29
N ALA A 16 0.31 -17.33 -22.62
CA ALA A 16 0.78 -16.52 -21.50
C ALA A 16 0.93 -15.03 -21.87
N ILE A 17 1.55 -14.74 -23.03
CA ILE A 17 1.72 -13.36 -23.54
C ILE A 17 0.37 -12.71 -23.85
N LYS A 18 -0.57 -13.43 -24.46
CA LYS A 18 -1.92 -12.90 -24.75
C LYS A 18 -2.66 -12.52 -23.46
N TRP A 19 -2.60 -13.40 -22.46
CA TRP A 19 -3.17 -13.15 -21.13
C TRP A 19 -2.50 -11.97 -20.44
N LEU A 20 -1.17 -11.92 -20.43
CA LEU A 20 -0.40 -10.82 -19.85
C LEU A 20 -0.77 -9.47 -20.48
N LYS A 21 -0.86 -9.40 -21.82
CA LYS A 21 -1.27 -8.19 -22.54
C LYS A 21 -2.68 -7.74 -22.15
N TRP A 22 -3.60 -8.67 -21.91
CA TRP A 22 -4.93 -8.35 -21.41
C TRP A 22 -4.88 -7.77 -19.99
N CYS A 23 -4.10 -8.39 -19.09
CA CYS A 23 -3.92 -7.90 -17.73
C CYS A 23 -3.34 -6.48 -17.72
N VAL A 24 -2.27 -6.23 -18.47
CA VAL A 24 -1.59 -4.93 -18.53
C VAL A 24 -2.54 -3.81 -18.95
N ARG A 25 -3.39 -4.03 -19.96
CA ARG A 25 -4.34 -3.00 -20.42
C ARG A 25 -5.35 -2.58 -19.35
N ILE A 26 -5.83 -3.55 -18.58
CA ILE A 26 -6.78 -3.26 -17.50
C ILE A 26 -6.05 -2.59 -16.34
N GLU A 27 -4.89 -3.13 -15.97
CA GLU A 27 -4.16 -2.68 -14.81
C GLU A 27 -3.58 -1.27 -14.97
N GLN A 28 -3.20 -0.89 -16.19
CA GLN A 28 -2.84 0.49 -16.52
C GLN A 28 -3.95 1.49 -16.16
N ARG A 29 -5.22 1.15 -16.41
CA ARG A 29 -6.35 2.04 -16.08
C ARG A 29 -6.56 2.14 -14.58
N TYR A 30 -6.50 1.01 -13.87
CA TYR A 30 -6.60 1.02 -12.41
C TYR A 30 -5.45 1.82 -11.80
N SER A 31 -4.22 1.62 -12.25
CA SER A 31 -3.04 2.36 -11.77
C SER A 31 -3.15 3.86 -12.05
N GLN A 32 -3.62 4.28 -13.22
CA GLN A 32 -3.83 5.70 -13.52
C GLN A 32 -4.79 6.35 -12.51
N VAL A 33 -5.94 5.71 -12.26
CA VAL A 33 -6.92 6.22 -11.28
C VAL A 33 -6.33 6.19 -9.87
N SER A 34 -5.72 5.09 -9.45
CA SER A 34 -5.13 4.94 -8.11
C SER A 34 -4.05 5.99 -7.82
N VAL A 35 -3.18 6.30 -8.78
CA VAL A 35 -2.14 7.33 -8.62
C VAL A 35 -2.76 8.72 -8.44
N LEU A 36 -3.78 9.07 -9.23
CA LEU A 36 -4.46 10.36 -9.10
C LEU A 36 -5.19 10.49 -7.76
N LEU A 37 -5.86 9.43 -7.30
CA LEU A 37 -6.54 9.44 -6.00
C LEU A 37 -5.55 9.54 -4.83
N SER A 38 -4.41 8.84 -4.92
CA SER A 38 -3.34 8.93 -3.91
C SER A 38 -2.76 10.34 -3.86
N TRP A 39 -2.50 10.95 -5.03
CA TRP A 39 -2.04 12.34 -5.12
C TRP A 39 -3.04 13.30 -4.47
N ASN A 40 -4.33 13.16 -4.77
CA ASN A 40 -5.37 14.02 -4.20
C ASN A 40 -5.44 13.91 -2.68
N TYR A 41 -5.29 12.71 -2.13
CA TYR A 41 -5.25 12.52 -0.67
C TYR A 41 -3.99 13.12 -0.04
N GLN A 42 -2.81 12.83 -0.59
CA GLN A 42 -1.53 13.32 -0.04
C GLN A 42 -1.41 14.84 -0.11
N THR A 43 -2.02 15.47 -1.11
CA THR A 43 -2.03 16.95 -1.26
C THR A 43 -3.22 17.61 -0.58
N ASN A 44 -4.26 16.85 -0.21
CA ASN A 44 -5.44 17.33 0.49
C ASN A 44 -6.02 16.21 1.37
N ILE A 45 -5.54 16.11 2.61
CA ILE A 45 -5.91 15.02 3.52
C ILE A 45 -7.33 15.26 4.05
N THR A 46 -8.28 14.52 3.49
CA THR A 46 -9.71 14.58 3.87
C THR A 46 -10.31 13.18 3.90
N GLU A 47 -11.40 13.02 4.65
CA GLU A 47 -12.14 11.76 4.70
C GLU A 47 -12.70 11.36 3.32
N GLU A 48 -13.11 12.34 2.52
CA GLU A 48 -13.61 12.11 1.16
C GLU A 48 -12.53 11.52 0.24
N ASN A 49 -11.34 12.11 0.25
CA ASN A 49 -10.21 11.61 -0.55
C ASN A 49 -9.79 10.21 -0.09
N GLN A 50 -9.82 9.93 1.21
CA GLN A 50 -9.52 8.60 1.75
C GLN A 50 -10.57 7.55 1.35
N LYS A 51 -11.85 7.92 1.35
CA LYS A 51 -12.93 7.06 0.86
C LYS A 51 -12.78 6.76 -0.62
N ALA A 52 -12.35 7.73 -1.43
CA ALA A 52 -12.10 7.53 -2.86
C ALA A 52 -11.01 6.47 -3.11
N ILE A 53 -9.88 6.53 -2.39
CA ILE A 53 -8.83 5.49 -2.45
C ILE A 53 -9.39 4.12 -2.07
N THR A 54 -10.14 4.06 -0.97
CA THR A 54 -10.71 2.80 -0.48
C THR A 54 -11.68 2.18 -1.49
N ASN A 55 -12.53 3.00 -2.11
CA ASN A 55 -13.43 2.56 -3.17
C ASN A 55 -12.68 2.05 -4.39
N GLN A 56 -11.59 2.71 -4.78
CA GLN A 56 -10.75 2.25 -5.89
C GLN A 56 -10.07 0.91 -5.59
N ASN A 57 -9.59 0.70 -4.36
CA ASN A 57 -9.03 -0.58 -3.92
C ASN A 57 -10.07 -1.71 -4.01
N LEU A 58 -11.33 -1.43 -3.65
CA LEU A 58 -12.45 -2.37 -3.81
C LEU A 58 -12.82 -2.63 -5.26
N ILE A 59 -12.75 -1.63 -6.14
CA ILE A 59 -13.01 -1.83 -7.58
C ILE A 59 -11.93 -2.71 -8.22
N ARG A 60 -10.68 -2.59 -7.77
CA ARG A 60 -9.54 -3.39 -8.26
C ARG A 60 -9.48 -4.80 -7.66
N SER A 61 -10.01 -5.01 -6.45
CA SER A 61 -9.86 -6.28 -5.72
C SER A 61 -10.37 -7.51 -6.49
N PRO A 62 -11.51 -7.49 -7.22
CA PRO A 62 -12.00 -8.66 -7.94
C PRO A 62 -11.08 -9.04 -9.10
N PHE A 63 -10.47 -8.05 -9.76
CA PHE A 63 -9.49 -8.30 -10.82
C PHE A 63 -8.23 -8.96 -10.26
N SER A 64 -7.76 -8.50 -9.09
CA SER A 64 -6.60 -9.11 -8.43
C SER A 64 -6.91 -10.56 -8.01
N ARG A 65 -8.09 -10.81 -7.44
CA ARG A 65 -8.56 -12.15 -7.06
C ARG A 65 -8.69 -13.10 -8.26
N LEU A 66 -9.11 -12.60 -9.42
CA LEU A 66 -9.17 -13.39 -10.65
C LEU A 66 -7.77 -13.72 -11.18
N THR A 67 -6.87 -12.74 -11.20
CA THR A 67 -5.62 -12.83 -11.96
C THR A 67 -4.47 -13.47 -11.21
N LEU A 68 -4.40 -13.35 -9.87
CA LEU A 68 -3.31 -13.94 -9.11
C LEU A 68 -3.26 -15.48 -9.20
N PRO A 69 -4.36 -16.24 -9.04
CA PRO A 69 -4.32 -17.69 -9.19
C PRO A 69 -3.87 -18.12 -10.60
N ILE A 70 -4.30 -17.38 -11.62
CA ILE A 70 -3.88 -17.60 -13.01
C ILE A 70 -2.39 -17.33 -13.18
N ALA A 71 -1.87 -16.24 -12.61
CA ALA A 71 -0.45 -15.92 -12.62
C ALA A 71 0.40 -16.99 -11.95
N LYS A 72 -0.04 -17.48 -10.77
CA LYS A 72 0.62 -18.58 -10.05
C LYS A 72 0.69 -19.83 -10.93
N LYS A 73 -0.41 -20.18 -11.60
CA LYS A 73 -0.47 -21.34 -12.50
C LYS A 73 0.42 -21.20 -13.74
N PHE A 74 0.45 -20.03 -14.38
CA PHE A 74 1.43 -19.79 -15.46
C PHE A 74 2.88 -19.89 -14.96
N ASN A 75 3.17 -19.37 -13.76
CA ASN A 75 4.53 -19.39 -13.20
C ASN A 75 5.06 -20.81 -12.92
N GLU A 76 4.18 -21.80 -12.73
CA GLU A 76 4.59 -23.22 -12.66
C GLU A 76 5.35 -23.68 -13.91
N TYR A 77 5.06 -23.09 -15.07
CA TYR A 77 5.69 -23.38 -16.36
C TYR A 77 6.70 -22.29 -16.77
N MET A 78 6.32 -21.01 -16.69
CA MET A 78 7.13 -19.88 -17.15
C MET A 78 8.45 -19.74 -16.41
N LYS A 79 8.58 -20.29 -15.20
CA LYS A 79 9.86 -20.35 -14.46
C LYS A 79 10.96 -21.12 -15.21
N TYR A 80 10.59 -21.97 -16.17
CA TYR A 80 11.50 -22.74 -17.03
C TYR A 80 11.57 -22.22 -18.47
N SER A 81 10.88 -21.12 -18.79
CA SER A 81 10.94 -20.49 -20.10
C SER A 81 12.39 -20.11 -20.45
N LYS A 82 12.74 -20.20 -21.74
CA LYS A 82 14.00 -19.67 -22.26
C LYS A 82 13.97 -18.14 -22.42
N ASN A 83 12.79 -17.54 -22.29
CA ASN A 83 12.61 -16.10 -22.29
C ASN A 83 12.72 -15.56 -20.86
N ASP A 84 13.84 -14.90 -20.57
CA ASP A 84 14.12 -14.35 -19.24
C ASP A 84 13.09 -13.31 -18.78
N ASP A 85 12.49 -12.56 -19.71
CA ASP A 85 11.43 -11.60 -19.38
C ASP A 85 10.17 -12.31 -18.91
N LEU A 86 9.75 -13.37 -19.59
CA LEU A 86 8.57 -14.15 -19.16
C LEU A 86 8.80 -14.78 -17.80
N LYS A 87 9.98 -15.37 -17.58
CA LYS A 87 10.38 -15.92 -16.29
C LYS A 87 10.29 -14.86 -15.19
N ARG A 88 10.85 -13.67 -15.42
CA ARG A 88 10.84 -12.57 -14.45
C ARG A 88 9.44 -12.02 -14.20
N ILE A 89 8.66 -11.77 -15.25
CA ILE A 89 7.32 -11.19 -15.16
C ILE A 89 6.39 -12.13 -14.42
N PHE A 90 6.31 -13.41 -14.83
CA PHE A 90 5.43 -14.37 -14.16
C PHE A 90 5.89 -14.72 -12.74
N GLY A 91 7.20 -14.74 -12.48
CA GLY A 91 7.72 -14.85 -11.12
C GLY A 91 7.25 -13.70 -10.23
N ARG A 92 7.25 -12.46 -10.73
CA ARG A 92 6.74 -11.29 -9.99
C ARG A 92 5.22 -11.29 -9.83
N LEU A 93 4.47 -11.66 -10.87
CA LEU A 93 3.01 -11.72 -10.79
C LEU A 93 2.54 -12.81 -9.82
N ALA A 94 3.16 -13.99 -9.86
CA ALA A 94 2.84 -15.09 -8.95
C ALA A 94 3.21 -14.79 -7.49
N ALA A 95 4.17 -13.88 -7.27
CA ALA A 95 4.56 -13.45 -5.95
C ALA A 95 3.55 -12.49 -5.28
N GLY A 96 2.53 -12.03 -6.01
CA GLY A 96 1.52 -11.13 -5.48
C GLY A 96 0.69 -11.74 -4.33
N THR A 97 0.03 -10.86 -3.59
CA THR A 97 -0.87 -11.21 -2.48
C THR A 97 -2.21 -10.53 -2.66
N ILE A 98 -3.30 -11.25 -2.38
CA ILE A 98 -4.68 -10.75 -2.49
C ILE A 98 -5.40 -10.93 -1.17
N SER A 99 -6.25 -9.95 -0.84
CA SER A 99 -7.27 -10.17 0.18
C SER A 99 -8.46 -10.93 -0.42
N ASN A 100 -8.86 -12.01 0.24
CA ASN A 100 -9.99 -12.84 -0.18
C ASN A 100 -11.35 -12.23 0.16
N ASN A 101 -11.41 -11.23 1.06
CA ASN A 101 -12.65 -10.55 1.41
C ASN A 101 -12.53 -9.03 1.31
N ASP A 102 -13.64 -8.37 0.96
CA ASP A 102 -13.68 -6.93 0.73
C ASP A 102 -13.67 -6.08 2.01
N ASP A 103 -14.07 -6.64 3.15
CA ASP A 103 -13.99 -5.96 4.44
C ASP A 103 -12.54 -5.84 4.93
N ASP A 104 -11.71 -6.86 4.70
CA ASP A 104 -10.27 -6.80 4.93
C ASP A 104 -9.61 -5.78 4.00
N VAL A 105 -10.06 -5.68 2.73
CA VAL A 105 -9.57 -4.63 1.80
C VAL A 105 -9.90 -3.24 2.35
N LYS A 106 -11.16 -3.01 2.75
CA LYS A 106 -11.61 -1.75 3.36
C LYS A 106 -10.80 -1.44 4.60
N LYS A 107 -10.73 -2.37 5.54
CA LYS A 107 -10.08 -2.18 6.83
C LYS A 107 -8.58 -1.91 6.68
N THR A 108 -7.91 -2.62 5.79
CA THR A 108 -6.49 -2.37 5.47
C THR A 108 -6.30 -0.97 4.89
N SER A 109 -7.15 -0.56 3.94
CA SER A 109 -7.11 0.77 3.32
C SER A 109 -7.38 1.88 4.35
N THR A 110 -8.37 1.68 5.23
CA THR A 110 -8.69 2.64 6.30
C THR A 110 -7.56 2.77 7.31
N LEU A 111 -7.00 1.67 7.81
CA LEU A 111 -5.90 1.69 8.77
C LEU A 111 -4.64 2.33 8.16
N HIS A 112 -4.36 2.05 6.88
CA HIS A 112 -3.25 2.68 6.17
C HIS A 112 -3.41 4.21 6.12
N GLY A 113 -4.59 4.71 5.72
CA GLY A 113 -4.85 6.16 5.73
C GLY A 113 -4.81 6.78 7.12
N GLN A 114 -5.27 6.07 8.15
CA GLN A 114 -5.14 6.54 9.53
C GLN A 114 -3.67 6.69 9.95
N LEU A 115 -2.79 5.78 9.54
CA LEU A 115 -1.36 5.89 9.78
C LEU A 115 -0.75 7.10 9.06
N GLU A 116 -1.11 7.33 7.79
CA GLU A 116 -0.66 8.48 7.00
C GLU A 116 -1.16 9.82 7.59
N ASP A 117 -2.43 9.87 8.01
CA ASP A 117 -3.04 11.04 8.65
C ASP A 117 -2.37 11.36 10.00
N ILE A 118 -2.17 10.35 10.86
CA ILE A 118 -1.48 10.54 12.15
C ILE A 118 -0.07 11.09 11.92
N TYR A 119 0.68 10.51 10.98
CA TYR A 119 2.05 10.94 10.70
C TYR A 119 2.11 12.36 10.14
N SER A 120 1.21 12.73 9.24
CA SER A 120 1.24 14.03 8.55
C SER A 120 0.63 15.18 9.37
N THR A 121 -0.31 14.89 10.27
CA THR A 121 -1.07 15.92 11.01
C THR A 121 -0.70 16.05 12.48
N THR A 122 0.16 15.18 13.03
CA THR A 122 0.62 15.31 14.41
C THR A 122 1.28 16.68 14.62
N LYS A 123 1.05 17.27 15.80
CA LYS A 123 1.58 18.58 16.18
C LYS A 123 2.21 18.51 17.56
N VAL A 124 3.31 19.25 17.72
CA VAL A 124 3.99 19.47 19.00
C VAL A 124 3.86 20.94 19.36
N CYS A 125 3.28 21.23 20.52
CA CYS A 125 3.06 22.60 20.98
C CYS A 125 4.19 23.06 21.89
N GLU A 126 4.47 24.38 21.87
CA GLU A 126 5.46 24.99 22.75
C GLU A 126 5.09 24.81 24.22
N LEU A 127 6.10 24.67 25.08
CA LEU A 127 5.92 24.56 26.53
C LEU A 127 5.30 25.83 27.12
N ASN A 128 5.74 26.99 26.63
CA ASN A 128 5.35 28.31 27.15
C ASN A 128 4.12 28.91 26.44
N ASP A 129 3.73 28.36 25.28
CA ASP A 129 2.54 28.80 24.54
C ASP A 129 1.87 27.62 23.83
N LYS A 130 0.85 27.05 24.48
CA LYS A 130 0.09 25.91 23.94
C LYS A 130 -0.67 26.23 22.65
N LYS A 131 -0.81 27.50 22.25
CA LYS A 131 -1.43 27.88 20.97
C LYS A 131 -0.45 27.74 19.81
N LYS A 132 0.86 27.73 20.07
CA LYS A 132 1.90 27.63 19.05
C LYS A 132 2.33 26.18 18.89
N CYS A 133 1.83 25.53 17.85
CA CYS A 133 2.11 24.12 17.57
C CYS A 133 2.68 23.92 16.17
N TYR A 134 3.58 22.94 16.04
CA TYR A 134 4.30 22.67 14.81
C TYR A 134 4.19 21.21 14.40
N THR A 135 4.12 20.99 13.10
CA THR A 135 4.19 19.67 12.46
C THR A 135 5.64 19.24 12.27
N LEU A 136 5.85 17.95 11.93
CA LEU A 136 7.18 17.41 11.67
C LEU A 136 7.95 18.23 10.63
N SER A 137 7.37 18.37 9.44
CA SER A 137 7.95 19.17 8.37
C SER A 137 7.19 20.51 8.20
N PRO A 138 7.89 21.62 7.93
CA PRO A 138 9.35 21.76 7.90
C PRO A 138 9.98 22.06 9.29
N TYR A 139 9.17 22.28 10.33
CA TYR A 139 9.64 22.95 11.54
C TYR A 139 10.42 22.04 12.48
N LEU A 140 9.85 20.92 12.93
CA LEU A 140 10.54 20.05 13.89
C LEU A 140 11.78 19.40 13.26
N GLU A 141 11.74 19.09 11.96
CA GLU A 141 12.91 18.68 11.18
C GLU A 141 14.03 19.74 11.26
N ARG A 142 13.70 21.01 11.04
CA ARG A 142 14.67 22.10 11.13
C ARG A 142 15.24 22.26 12.55
N VAL A 143 14.39 22.11 13.59
CA VAL A 143 14.85 22.14 14.99
C VAL A 143 15.87 21.04 15.22
N MET A 144 15.54 19.80 14.85
CA MET A 144 16.44 18.65 14.99
C MET A 144 17.72 18.77 14.17
N GLN A 145 17.72 19.57 13.10
CA GLN A 145 18.86 19.77 12.21
C GLN A 145 19.83 20.87 12.68
N ILE A 146 19.31 22.00 13.18
CA ILE A 146 20.09 23.23 13.38
C ILE A 146 20.35 23.52 14.86
N GLU A 147 19.40 23.19 15.74
CA GLU A 147 19.50 23.53 17.16
C GLU A 147 20.60 22.72 17.86
N LYS A 148 21.23 23.35 18.85
CA LYS A 148 22.24 22.71 19.72
C LYS A 148 21.82 22.66 21.18
N ASP A 149 20.75 23.37 21.51
CA ASP A 149 20.19 23.35 22.86
C ASP A 149 19.55 21.98 23.14
N TYR A 150 20.04 21.32 24.19
CA TYR A 150 19.61 19.97 24.53
C TYR A 150 18.12 19.90 24.85
N ASP A 151 17.60 20.86 25.62
CA ASP A 151 16.21 20.88 26.03
C ASP A 151 15.29 21.14 24.84
N ARG A 152 15.72 21.97 23.88
CA ARG A 152 15.00 22.21 22.63
C ARG A 152 14.93 20.98 21.76
N LEU A 153 16.03 20.24 21.61
CA LEU A 153 16.08 18.98 20.87
C LEU A 153 15.22 17.91 21.56
N LEU A 154 15.30 17.80 22.88
CA LEU A 154 14.51 16.86 23.66
C LEU A 154 13.01 17.15 23.55
N TRP A 155 12.61 18.43 23.63
CA TRP A 155 11.21 18.84 23.42
C TRP A 155 10.69 18.40 22.05
N ALA A 156 11.45 18.66 20.98
CA ALA A 156 11.04 18.30 19.62
C ALA A 156 10.96 16.78 19.45
N TRP A 157 12.02 16.06 19.85
CA TRP A 157 12.11 14.61 19.71
C TRP A 157 11.02 13.90 20.52
N LYS A 158 10.94 14.19 21.82
CA LYS A 158 9.98 13.55 22.72
C LYS A 158 8.56 13.95 22.38
N GLY A 159 8.31 15.24 22.14
CA GLY A 159 6.97 15.74 21.80
C GLY A 159 6.42 15.07 20.54
N TRP A 160 7.26 14.88 19.52
CA TRP A 160 6.84 14.19 18.30
C TRP A 160 6.54 12.70 18.55
N HIS A 161 7.45 11.99 19.22
CA HIS A 161 7.28 10.56 19.48
C HIS A 161 6.09 10.29 20.42
N ASP A 162 5.88 11.11 21.43
CA ASP A 162 4.72 11.01 22.33
C ASP A 162 3.41 11.35 21.60
N GLY A 163 3.43 12.35 20.71
CA GLY A 163 2.23 12.78 19.96
C GLY A 163 1.82 11.82 18.84
N CYS A 164 2.80 11.32 18.09
CA CYS A 164 2.60 10.44 16.94
C CYS A 164 2.57 8.97 17.37
N GLY A 165 3.60 8.50 18.07
CA GLY A 165 3.81 7.09 18.40
C GLY A 165 2.67 6.48 19.23
N ASN A 166 2.15 7.22 20.21
CA ASN A 166 1.02 6.77 21.03
C ASN A 166 -0.26 6.55 20.20
N LYS A 167 -0.49 7.38 19.17
CA LYS A 167 -1.63 7.24 18.25
C LYS A 167 -1.42 6.16 17.21
N VAL A 168 -0.18 5.99 16.74
CA VAL A 168 0.18 4.95 15.75
C VAL A 168 -0.01 3.56 16.32
N ARG A 169 0.40 3.30 17.56
CA ARG A 169 0.38 1.94 18.16
C ARG A 169 -0.96 1.19 18.01
N PRO A 170 -2.13 1.73 18.43
CA PRO A 170 -3.40 1.01 18.31
C PRO A 170 -3.88 0.81 16.86
N VAL A 171 -3.34 1.56 15.90
CA VAL A 171 -3.67 1.42 14.47
C VAL A 171 -2.71 0.46 13.78
N TYR A 172 -1.42 0.50 14.13
CA TYR A 172 -0.36 -0.29 13.51
C TYR A 172 -0.50 -1.78 13.81
N LEU A 173 -0.86 -2.15 15.04
CA LEU A 173 -1.05 -3.56 15.42
C LEU A 173 -2.10 -4.27 14.55
N PRO A 174 -3.37 -3.81 14.47
CA PRO A 174 -4.35 -4.45 13.61
C PRO A 174 -4.02 -4.34 12.12
N PHE A 175 -3.26 -3.32 11.71
CA PHE A 175 -2.77 -3.20 10.33
C PHE A 175 -1.80 -4.33 10.00
N VAL A 176 -0.78 -4.55 10.84
CA VAL A 176 0.18 -5.65 10.69
C VAL A 176 -0.52 -7.01 10.76
N ASP A 177 -1.49 -7.20 11.65
CA ASP A 177 -2.27 -8.45 11.73
C ASP A 177 -3.00 -8.75 10.41
N LEU A 178 -3.61 -7.74 9.79
CA LEU A 178 -4.27 -7.90 8.49
C LEU A 178 -3.28 -8.16 7.36
N LEU A 179 -2.13 -7.50 7.34
CA LEU A 179 -1.10 -7.76 6.34
C LEU A 179 -0.56 -9.19 6.49
N ASN A 180 -0.25 -9.63 7.72
CA ASN A 180 0.19 -11.00 8.00
C ASN A 180 -0.88 -12.03 7.66
N LYS A 181 -2.16 -11.76 7.92
CA LYS A 181 -3.27 -12.60 7.48
C LYS A 181 -3.26 -12.76 5.96
N ASN A 182 -3.18 -11.64 5.22
CA ASN A 182 -3.21 -11.64 3.76
C ASN A 182 -2.04 -12.44 3.16
N VAL A 183 -0.80 -12.21 3.59
CA VAL A 183 0.36 -12.94 3.05
C VAL A 183 0.32 -14.43 3.41
N LYS A 184 -0.16 -14.81 4.60
CA LYS A 184 -0.36 -16.22 5.01
C LYS A 184 -1.39 -16.94 4.14
N GLU A 185 -2.53 -16.30 3.89
CA GLU A 185 -3.54 -16.82 2.96
C GLU A 185 -3.01 -17.01 1.53
N ASN A 186 -1.90 -16.34 1.19
CA ASN A 186 -1.26 -16.43 -0.11
C ASN A 186 -0.02 -17.35 -0.15
N GLY A 187 0.29 -18.05 0.94
CA GLY A 187 1.35 -19.07 1.01
C GLY A 187 2.69 -18.58 1.55
N TYR A 188 2.74 -17.40 2.17
CA TYR A 188 3.94 -16.86 2.83
C TYR A 188 3.89 -17.05 4.35
N HIS A 189 5.04 -17.06 5.01
CA HIS A 189 5.12 -17.22 6.47
C HIS A 189 4.59 -15.96 7.20
N ASP A 190 5.06 -14.80 6.79
CA ASP A 190 4.66 -13.48 7.27
C ASP A 190 5.05 -12.42 6.23
N LEU A 191 4.87 -11.14 6.59
CA LEU A 191 5.20 -10.00 5.73
C LEU A 191 6.72 -9.71 5.65
N SER A 192 7.53 -10.27 6.55
CA SER A 192 8.96 -9.91 6.73
C SER A 192 9.95 -10.73 5.90
#